data_AF-A0AA42VAS2-F1
#
_entry.id   AF-A0AA42VAS2-F1
#
_cell.length_a   1.000
_cell.length_b   1.000
_cell.length_c   1.000
_cell.angle_alpha   90.00
_cell.angle_beta   90.00
_cell.angle_gamma   90.00
#
_symmetry.space_group_name_H-M   'P 1'
#
loop_
_entity.id
_entity.type
_entity.pdbx_description
1 polymer ?
#
loop_
_entity_poly.entity_id
_entity_poly.type
_entity_poly.pdbx_seq_one_letter_code
_entity_poly.pdbx_strand_id
1 'polypeptide(L)'
;MSLILELLKPCLVDQISWTQSQLIKLPPNDVSFMLDTARTLHVLIVNDKSEFTRRLYAVDQSLTKEFGDLIKPYAFVPYRTELGTVGMMQVNLQSRDGYSSAKRELIEAGTKIYSVTRLIDAYDFSERKDASDIEPISDIEYETVLDLVFSRSIVSNREHPIFQRFAKPTTTINEDGKCSENNNDKGCNAMRPHLADDYVLNIDINLDTINDIM
;
A
#
# COMPACT_ATOMS: atom_id res chain seq x y z
N MET A 1 32.41 -5.00 10.34
CA MET A 1 31.41 -6.01 9.88
C MET A 1 32.16 -7.10 9.14
N SER A 2 31.70 -8.37 9.16
CA SER A 2 32.38 -9.44 8.43
C SER A 2 32.10 -9.34 6.93
N LEU A 3 33.05 -9.79 6.09
CA LEU A 3 32.96 -9.80 4.62
C LEU A 3 31.64 -10.43 4.13
N ILE A 4 31.16 -11.47 4.81
CA ILE A 4 29.91 -12.15 4.44
C ILE A 4 28.67 -11.27 4.65
N LEU A 5 28.64 -10.42 5.68
CA LEU A 5 27.51 -9.50 5.90
C LEU A 5 27.48 -8.39 4.85
N GLU A 6 28.63 -7.94 4.37
CA GLU A 6 28.70 -6.96 3.28
C GLU A 6 28.27 -7.55 1.95
N LEU A 7 28.66 -8.81 1.67
CA LEU A 7 28.23 -9.55 0.48
C LEU A 7 26.73 -9.88 0.49
N LEU A 8 26.15 -10.15 1.66
CA LEU A 8 24.72 -10.43 1.79
C LEU A 8 23.85 -9.17 1.82
N LYS A 9 24.43 -7.98 2.03
CA LYS A 9 23.69 -6.73 2.16
C LYS A 9 22.75 -6.44 0.97
N PRO A 10 23.12 -6.66 -0.31
CA PRO A 10 22.21 -6.47 -1.45
C PRO A 10 21.11 -7.54 -1.55
N CYS A 11 21.26 -8.66 -0.84
CA CYS A 11 20.29 -9.76 -0.82
C CYS A 11 19.26 -9.63 0.32
N LEU A 12 19.42 -8.62 1.20
CA LEU A 12 18.48 -8.39 2.28
C LEU A 12 17.17 -7.82 1.73
N VAL A 13 16.06 -8.35 2.23
CA VAL A 13 14.72 -7.82 1.96
C VAL A 13 14.61 -6.41 2.54
N ASP A 14 13.95 -5.49 1.83
CA ASP A 14 13.60 -4.19 2.38
C ASP A 14 12.67 -4.40 3.59
N GLN A 15 13.23 -4.21 4.78
CA GLN A 15 12.53 -4.40 6.05
C GLN A 15 11.27 -3.53 6.14
N ILE A 16 11.28 -2.33 5.55
CA ILE A 16 10.15 -1.41 5.62
C ILE A 16 9.02 -1.94 4.74
N SER A 17 9.34 -2.35 3.51
CA SER A 17 8.36 -2.97 2.62
C SER A 17 7.80 -4.26 3.22
N TRP A 18 8.65 -5.08 3.84
CA TRP A 18 8.20 -6.28 4.56
C TRP A 18 7.24 -5.94 5.70
N THR A 19 7.61 -5.00 6.58
CA THR A 19 6.76 -4.57 7.71
C THR A 19 5.43 -4.00 7.21
N GLN A 20 5.44 -3.13 6.20
CA GLN A 20 4.22 -2.64 5.57
C GLN A 20 3.36 -3.82 5.09
N SER A 21 3.96 -4.79 4.39
CA SER A 21 3.23 -5.95 3.87
C SER A 21 2.58 -6.79 4.95
N GLN A 22 3.11 -6.84 6.17
CA GLN A 22 2.51 -7.61 7.27
C GLN A 22 1.45 -6.80 8.01
N LEU A 23 1.69 -5.50 8.24
CA LEU A 23 0.80 -4.66 9.03
C LEU A 23 -0.43 -4.19 8.25
N ILE A 24 -0.38 -4.12 6.92
CA ILE A 24 -1.49 -3.60 6.11
C ILE A 24 -2.43 -4.69 5.55
N LYS A 25 -2.15 -5.95 5.88
CA LYS A 25 -2.95 -7.11 5.46
C LYS A 25 -4.18 -7.25 6.35
N LEU A 26 -5.20 -7.91 5.81
CA LEU A 26 -6.31 -8.36 6.63
C LEU A 26 -5.89 -9.60 7.42
N PRO A 27 -6.52 -9.88 8.58
CA PRO A 27 -6.24 -11.10 9.32
C PRO A 27 -6.58 -12.35 8.48
N PRO A 28 -6.07 -13.54 8.88
CA PRO A 28 -6.43 -14.80 8.24
C PRO A 28 -7.94 -15.05 8.20
N ASN A 29 -8.37 -16.01 7.36
CA ASN A 29 -9.77 -16.38 7.33
C ASN A 29 -10.25 -16.83 8.71
N ASP A 30 -11.54 -16.58 8.99
CA ASP A 30 -12.23 -16.93 10.24
C ASP A 30 -11.73 -16.22 11.52
N VAL A 31 -10.66 -15.43 11.46
CA VAL A 31 -10.23 -14.60 12.59
C VAL A 31 -11.14 -13.37 12.70
N SER A 32 -11.76 -13.19 13.85
CA SER A 32 -12.59 -12.02 14.12
C SER A 32 -11.71 -10.78 14.37
N PHE A 33 -12.14 -9.63 13.86
CA PHE A 33 -11.48 -8.35 14.09
C PHE A 33 -12.47 -7.20 14.16
N MET A 34 -12.12 -6.19 14.95
CA MET A 34 -12.88 -4.96 15.09
C MET A 34 -12.16 -3.83 14.36
N LEU A 35 -12.90 -3.11 13.51
CA LEU A 35 -12.40 -1.92 12.82
C LEU A 35 -12.64 -0.66 13.63
N ASP A 36 -11.60 0.15 13.80
CA ASP A 36 -11.73 1.49 14.35
C ASP A 36 -11.80 2.50 13.19
N THR A 37 -13.02 2.67 12.68
CA THR A 37 -13.30 3.59 11.56
C THR A 37 -13.16 5.06 11.96
N ALA A 38 -13.27 5.39 13.25
CA ALA A 38 -13.10 6.76 13.75
C ALA A 38 -11.66 7.27 13.56
N ARG A 39 -10.68 6.36 13.57
CA ARG A 39 -9.26 6.67 13.33
C ARG A 39 -8.79 6.38 11.91
N THR A 40 -9.71 6.37 10.93
CA THR A 40 -9.36 6.15 9.53
C THR A 40 -8.46 7.27 9.00
N LEU A 41 -7.27 6.89 8.53
CA LEU A 41 -6.30 7.80 7.93
C LEU A 41 -6.48 7.84 6.42
N HIS A 42 -6.76 9.04 5.88
CA HIS A 42 -6.83 9.28 4.45
C HIS A 42 -5.51 9.89 3.96
N VAL A 43 -4.82 9.20 3.06
CA VAL A 43 -3.48 9.58 2.60
C VAL A 43 -3.32 9.41 1.10
N LEU A 44 -2.53 10.29 0.51
CA LEU A 44 -2.13 10.23 -0.89
C LEU A 44 -0.88 9.38 -0.99
N ILE A 45 -0.96 8.27 -1.73
CA ILE A 45 0.08 7.26 -1.78
C ILE A 45 0.65 7.12 -3.19
N VAL A 46 1.97 7.06 -3.28
CA VAL A 46 2.69 6.46 -4.41
C VAL A 46 2.99 5.01 -4.08
N ASN A 47 2.56 4.11 -4.95
CA ASN A 47 2.78 2.67 -4.81
C ASN A 47 3.98 2.27 -5.68
N ASP A 48 5.16 2.16 -5.06
CA ASP A 48 6.38 1.73 -5.75
C ASP A 48 6.40 0.20 -5.84
N LYS A 49 6.29 -0.31 -7.07
CA LYS A 49 6.33 -1.73 -7.42
C LYS A 49 7.65 -2.12 -8.12
N SER A 50 8.65 -1.25 -8.11
CA SER A 50 9.83 -1.39 -8.96
C SER A 50 10.88 -2.39 -8.47
N GLU A 51 10.74 -2.92 -7.25
CA GLU A 51 11.62 -3.92 -6.67
C GLU A 51 10.82 -5.19 -6.27
N PHE A 52 11.52 -6.25 -5.87
CA PHE A 52 10.94 -7.53 -5.42
C PHE A 52 9.88 -7.40 -4.31
N THR A 53 9.71 -6.20 -3.73
CA THR A 53 8.76 -5.91 -2.67
C THR A 53 8.04 -4.58 -2.92
N ARG A 54 6.72 -4.58 -2.70
CA ARG A 54 5.84 -3.41 -2.85
C ARG A 54 6.03 -2.43 -1.69
N ARG A 55 6.33 -1.16 -1.97
CA ARG A 55 6.45 -0.12 -0.94
C ARG A 55 5.49 1.04 -1.17
N LEU A 56 4.82 1.45 -0.10
CA LEU A 56 3.87 2.55 -0.09
C LEU A 56 4.51 3.79 0.50
N TYR A 57 4.47 4.87 -0.25
CA TYR A 57 4.99 6.17 0.18
C TYR A 57 3.83 7.15 0.35
N ALA A 58 3.64 7.66 1.55
CA ALA A 58 2.74 8.77 1.81
C ALA A 58 3.35 10.06 1.30
N VAL A 59 2.59 10.85 0.55
CA VAL A 59 3.08 12.05 -0.12
C VAL A 59 2.41 13.28 0.46
N ASP A 60 3.21 14.29 0.79
CA ASP A 60 2.73 15.61 1.16
C ASP A 60 1.85 16.19 0.05
N GLN A 61 0.69 16.72 0.42
CA GLN A 61 -0.28 17.25 -0.52
C GLN A 61 0.31 18.30 -1.48
N SER A 62 1.26 19.11 -1.00
CA SER A 62 1.94 20.16 -1.77
C SER A 62 2.79 19.63 -2.94
N LEU A 63 3.17 18.36 -2.92
CA LEU A 63 4.02 17.70 -3.92
C LEU A 63 3.24 16.86 -4.94
N THR A 64 1.92 16.78 -4.77
CA THR A 64 1.09 15.79 -5.47
C THR A 64 0.96 16.04 -6.97
N LYS A 65 1.02 17.30 -7.40
CA LYS A 65 0.84 17.69 -8.80
C LYS A 65 1.91 17.08 -9.69
N GLU A 66 3.14 17.03 -9.18
CA GLU A 66 4.30 16.55 -9.93
C GLU A 66 4.27 15.02 -10.16
N PHE A 67 3.60 14.26 -9.29
CA PHE A 67 3.43 12.81 -9.49
C PHE A 67 2.29 12.46 -10.46
N GLY A 68 1.32 13.35 -10.68
CA GLY A 68 0.16 13.11 -11.56
C GLY A 68 -0.61 11.84 -11.18
N ASP A 69 -0.89 10.98 -12.17
CA ASP A 69 -1.72 9.79 -11.99
C ASP A 69 -1.11 8.68 -11.13
N LEU A 70 0.19 8.77 -10.80
CA LEU A 70 0.89 7.82 -9.94
C LEU A 70 0.42 7.89 -8.49
N ILE A 71 -0.07 9.06 -8.06
CA ILE A 71 -0.68 9.21 -6.75
C ILE A 71 -2.11 8.71 -6.78
N LYS A 72 -2.43 7.86 -5.81
CA LYS A 72 -3.79 7.40 -5.56
C LYS A 72 -4.18 7.70 -4.11
N PRO A 73 -5.44 8.09 -3.85
CA PRO A 73 -5.94 8.23 -2.50
C PRO A 73 -6.21 6.85 -1.90
N TYR A 74 -5.72 6.64 -0.68
CA TYR A 74 -5.95 5.44 0.11
C TYR A 74 -6.55 5.81 1.47
N ALA A 75 -7.36 4.91 2.01
CA ALA A 75 -7.74 4.89 3.42
C ALA A 75 -7.00 3.76 4.12
N PHE A 76 -6.48 4.04 5.31
CA PHE A 76 -5.91 3.05 6.22
C PHE A 76 -6.74 3.03 7.50
N VAL A 77 -7.40 1.90 7.74
CA VAL A 77 -8.34 1.74 8.85
C VAL A 77 -7.71 0.81 9.88
N PRO A 78 -7.38 1.28 11.08
CA PRO A 78 -6.81 0.40 12.09
C PRO A 78 -7.82 -0.67 12.51
N TYR A 79 -7.32 -1.86 12.80
CA TYR A 79 -8.12 -2.97 13.34
C TYR A 79 -7.38 -3.70 14.47
N ARG A 80 -8.14 -4.31 15.36
CA ARG A 80 -7.63 -5.31 16.32
C ARG A 80 -8.29 -6.66 16.09
N THR A 81 -7.51 -7.73 16.08
CA THR A 81 -8.01 -9.10 16.06
C THR A 81 -8.42 -9.58 17.44
N GLU A 82 -9.26 -10.61 17.52
CA GLU A 82 -9.56 -11.32 18.77
C GLU A 82 -8.32 -11.93 19.45
N LEU A 83 -7.21 -12.09 18.71
CA LEU A 83 -5.92 -12.55 19.21
C LEU A 83 -5.06 -11.40 19.79
N GLY A 84 -5.54 -10.16 19.77
CA GLY A 84 -4.84 -8.98 20.28
C GLY A 84 -3.92 -8.29 19.26
N THR A 85 -3.78 -8.82 18.05
CA THR A 85 -2.92 -8.21 17.02
C THR A 85 -3.55 -6.94 16.48
N VAL A 86 -2.76 -5.87 16.40
CA VAL A 86 -3.17 -4.60 15.79
C VAL A 86 -2.57 -4.47 14.39
N GLY A 87 -3.38 -4.10 13.41
CA GLY A 87 -2.95 -3.86 12.03
C GLY A 87 -3.75 -2.73 11.40
N MET A 88 -3.56 -2.53 10.09
CA MET A 88 -4.31 -1.56 9.29
C MET A 88 -4.91 -2.23 8.06
N MET A 89 -6.19 -2.04 7.83
CA MET A 89 -6.80 -2.38 6.55
C MET A 89 -6.49 -1.27 5.54
N GLN A 90 -5.70 -1.59 4.51
CA GLN A 90 -5.49 -0.70 3.37
C GLN A 90 -6.64 -0.79 2.37
N VAL A 91 -7.18 0.36 1.97
CA VAL A 91 -8.25 0.49 0.96
C VAL A 91 -7.85 1.50 -0.12
N ASN A 92 -7.82 1.06 -1.39
CA ASN A 92 -7.66 1.98 -2.51
C ASN A 92 -9.01 2.64 -2.83
N LEU A 93 -9.11 3.96 -2.62
CA LEU A 93 -10.39 4.66 -2.75
C LEU A 93 -10.84 4.83 -4.20
N GLN A 94 -9.94 4.66 -5.18
CA GLN A 94 -10.25 4.79 -6.60
C GLN A 94 -10.37 3.45 -7.34
N SER A 95 -9.82 2.36 -6.80
CA SER A 95 -9.85 1.06 -7.49
C SER A 95 -11.27 0.50 -7.55
N ARG A 96 -11.65 -0.13 -8.66
CA ARG A 96 -12.95 -0.81 -8.82
C ARG A 96 -12.86 -2.32 -8.66
N ASP A 97 -11.71 -2.86 -8.24
CA ASP A 97 -11.57 -4.28 -7.94
C ASP A 97 -12.50 -4.72 -6.78
N GLY A 98 -12.85 -6.01 -6.76
CA GLY A 98 -13.75 -6.57 -5.75
C GLY A 98 -13.21 -6.42 -4.33
N TYR A 99 -11.89 -6.53 -4.16
CA TYR A 99 -11.21 -6.39 -2.88
C TYR A 99 -11.36 -4.99 -2.27
N SER A 100 -11.15 -3.93 -3.05
CA SER A 100 -11.23 -2.54 -2.64
C SER A 100 -12.67 -2.10 -2.48
N SER A 101 -13.58 -2.62 -3.31
CA SER A 101 -15.01 -2.35 -3.21
C SER A 101 -15.59 -2.90 -1.92
N ALA A 102 -15.35 -4.18 -1.61
CA ALA A 102 -15.80 -4.81 -0.36
C ALA A 102 -15.27 -4.06 0.88
N LYS A 103 -14.00 -3.64 0.86
CA LYS A 103 -13.40 -2.86 1.96
C LYS A 103 -14.02 -1.48 2.12
N ARG A 104 -14.43 -0.80 1.03
CA ARG A 104 -15.11 0.51 1.12
C ARG A 104 -16.48 0.40 1.75
N GLU A 105 -17.28 -0.59 1.31
CA GLU A 105 -18.60 -0.88 1.89
C GLU A 105 -18.49 -1.13 3.40
N LEU A 106 -17.42 -1.80 3.83
CA LEU A 106 -17.13 -2.08 5.23
C LEU A 106 -16.87 -0.82 6.06
N ILE A 107 -16.15 0.17 5.52
CA ILE A 107 -15.88 1.45 6.21
C ILE A 107 -17.17 2.23 6.45
N GLU A 108 -18.10 2.18 5.49
CA GLU A 108 -19.39 2.88 5.56
C GLU A 108 -20.36 2.24 6.57
N ALA A 109 -20.19 0.95 6.88
CA ALA A 109 -21.07 0.18 7.76
C ALA A 109 -20.88 0.44 9.28
N GLY A 110 -19.84 1.19 9.68
CA GLY A 110 -19.56 1.58 11.06
C GLY A 110 -18.73 0.56 11.87
N THR A 111 -18.51 0.83 13.16
CA THR A 111 -17.71 -0.03 14.06
C THR A 111 -18.50 -1.27 14.46
N LYS A 112 -18.10 -2.42 13.92
CA LYS A 112 -18.58 -3.75 14.32
C LYS A 112 -17.42 -4.75 14.33
N ILE A 113 -17.70 -5.97 14.77
CA ILE A 113 -16.79 -7.11 14.67
C ILE A 113 -17.10 -7.88 13.39
N TYR A 114 -16.07 -8.14 12.60
CA TYR A 114 -16.14 -8.82 11.32
C TYR A 114 -15.19 -10.00 11.29
N SER A 115 -15.48 -10.97 10.43
CA SER A 115 -14.48 -11.89 9.89
C SER A 115 -14.43 -11.75 8.38
N VAL A 116 -13.30 -12.13 7.78
CA VAL A 116 -13.10 -12.05 6.34
C VAL A 116 -12.91 -13.43 5.73
N THR A 117 -13.51 -13.63 4.56
CA THR A 117 -13.23 -14.76 3.68
C THR A 117 -12.59 -14.24 2.41
N ARG A 118 -11.41 -14.77 2.07
CA ARG A 118 -10.72 -14.50 0.80
C ARG A 118 -11.36 -15.32 -0.32
N LEU A 119 -11.98 -14.63 -1.27
CA LEU A 119 -12.46 -15.23 -2.51
C LEU A 119 -11.40 -15.07 -3.61
N ILE A 120 -11.68 -15.58 -4.81
CA ILE A 120 -10.74 -15.54 -5.95
C ILE A 120 -10.51 -14.10 -6.42
N ASP A 121 -11.55 -13.27 -6.41
CA ASP A 121 -11.56 -11.91 -6.99
C ASP A 121 -12.06 -10.82 -6.02
N ALA A 122 -12.38 -11.17 -4.77
CA ALA A 122 -12.93 -10.26 -3.78
C ALA A 122 -12.65 -10.70 -2.32
N TYR A 123 -12.98 -9.83 -1.38
CA TYR A 123 -13.21 -10.21 0.01
C TYR A 123 -14.71 -10.32 0.27
N ASP A 124 -15.09 -11.29 1.09
CA ASP A 124 -16.42 -11.36 1.68
C ASP A 124 -16.30 -11.13 3.19
N PHE A 125 -17.03 -10.15 3.70
CA PHE A 125 -17.00 -9.76 5.12
C PHE A 125 -18.30 -10.18 5.79
N SER A 126 -18.17 -10.95 6.87
CA SER A 126 -19.30 -11.39 7.68
C SER A 126 -19.26 -10.70 9.03
N GLU A 127 -20.36 -10.03 9.40
CA GLU A 127 -20.56 -9.49 10.73
C GLU A 127 -20.68 -10.62 11.76
N ARG A 128 -19.88 -10.58 12.82
CA ARG A 128 -19.91 -11.55 13.92
C ARG A 128 -20.68 -10.96 15.10
N LYS A 129 -21.94 -11.39 15.24
CA LYS A 129 -22.83 -10.95 16.34
C LYS A 129 -22.52 -11.61 17.68
N ASP A 130 -21.87 -12.78 17.65
CA ASP A 130 -21.55 -13.60 18.83
C ASP A 130 -20.06 -13.51 19.24
N ALA A 131 -19.29 -12.60 18.64
CA ALA A 131 -17.87 -12.45 18.95
C ALA A 131 -17.68 -11.86 20.36
N SER A 132 -16.66 -12.34 21.06
CA SER A 132 -16.22 -11.77 22.34
C SER A 132 -15.83 -10.30 22.14
N ASP A 133 -16.03 -9.47 23.17
CA ASP A 133 -15.62 -8.07 23.12
C ASP A 133 -14.12 -7.96 22.82
N ILE A 134 -13.79 -7.48 21.61
CA ILE A 134 -12.42 -7.16 21.24
C ILE A 134 -12.08 -5.81 21.88
N GLU A 135 -10.99 -5.76 22.64
CA GLU A 135 -10.57 -4.51 23.29
C GLU A 135 -10.33 -3.40 22.26
N PRO A 136 -10.64 -2.12 22.57
CA PRO A 136 -10.35 -1.00 21.68
C PRO A 136 -8.84 -0.74 21.56
N ILE A 137 -8.40 -0.30 20.39
CA ILE A 137 -7.00 0.01 20.11
C ILE A 137 -6.59 1.23 20.94
N SER A 138 -5.49 1.12 21.70
CA SER A 138 -4.98 2.25 22.47
C SER A 138 -4.24 3.25 21.57
N ASP A 139 -4.11 4.49 22.04
CA ASP A 139 -3.40 5.55 21.31
C ASP A 139 -1.94 5.17 21.04
N ILE A 140 -1.26 4.53 22.01
CA ILE A 140 0.13 4.09 21.88
C ILE A 140 0.27 3.03 20.79
N GLU A 141 -0.65 2.06 20.73
CA GLU A 141 -0.61 1.02 19.71
C GLU A 141 -0.88 1.58 18.32
N TYR A 142 -1.84 2.51 18.21
CA TYR A 142 -2.13 3.20 16.97
C TYR A 142 -0.91 3.98 16.45
N GLU A 143 -0.29 4.79 17.31
CA GLU A 143 0.93 5.54 16.96
C GLU A 143 2.08 4.61 16.55
N THR A 144 2.27 3.51 17.28
CA THR A 144 3.31 2.51 16.98
C THR A 144 3.10 1.91 15.59
N VAL A 145 1.87 1.54 15.24
CA VAL A 145 1.55 0.98 13.92
C VAL A 145 1.77 2.03 12.82
N LEU A 146 1.36 3.28 13.04
CA LEU A 146 1.61 4.36 12.08
C LEU A 146 3.10 4.61 11.86
N ASP A 147 3.90 4.62 12.92
CA ASP A 147 5.35 4.81 12.85
C ASP A 147 6.01 3.68 12.05
N LEU A 148 5.64 2.42 12.33
CA LEU A 148 6.15 1.27 11.61
C LEU A 148 5.78 1.26 10.13
N VAL A 149 4.57 1.73 9.78
CA VAL A 149 4.09 1.74 8.39
C VAL A 149 4.67 2.92 7.61
N PHE A 150 4.72 4.13 8.18
CA PHE A 150 4.93 5.35 7.40
C PHE A 150 6.19 6.14 7.73
N SER A 151 6.79 6.05 8.92
CA SER A 151 7.86 6.97 9.35
C SER A 151 9.02 7.10 8.36
N ARG A 152 9.39 6.01 7.70
CA ARG A 152 10.47 5.93 6.70
C ARG A 152 9.96 5.95 5.26
N SER A 153 8.68 6.21 5.04
CA SER A 153 8.03 6.21 3.75
C SER A 153 7.16 7.46 3.56
N ILE A 154 7.58 8.60 4.12
CA ILE A 154 6.93 9.90 3.92
C ILE A 154 7.78 10.75 2.96
N VAL A 155 7.18 11.13 1.84
CA VAL A 155 7.74 12.07 0.86
C VAL A 155 7.26 13.47 1.22
N SER A 156 8.09 14.20 1.97
CA SER A 156 7.79 15.55 2.45
C SER A 156 8.52 16.67 1.70
N ASN A 157 9.46 16.33 0.83
CA ASN A 157 10.22 17.32 0.05
C ASN A 157 10.63 16.78 -1.33
N ARG A 158 11.12 17.70 -2.18
CA ARG A 158 11.56 17.39 -3.55
C ARG A 158 12.92 16.68 -3.62
N GLU A 159 13.67 16.66 -2.52
CA GLU A 159 14.96 15.96 -2.43
C GLU A 159 14.79 14.47 -2.13
N HIS A 160 13.59 14.06 -1.71
CA HIS A 160 13.31 12.66 -1.41
C HIS A 160 13.53 11.78 -2.67
N PRO A 161 14.24 10.65 -2.56
CA PRO A 161 14.60 9.81 -3.72
C PRO A 161 13.40 9.40 -4.59
N ILE A 162 12.28 9.07 -3.95
CA ILE A 162 11.01 8.73 -4.64
C ILE A 162 10.43 9.92 -5.41
N PHE A 163 10.54 11.15 -4.88
CA PHE A 163 10.12 12.33 -5.62
C PHE A 163 11.00 12.50 -6.86
N GLN A 164 12.32 12.48 -6.71
CA GLN A 164 13.25 12.64 -7.83
C GLN A 164 13.09 11.55 -8.91
N ARG A 165 12.69 10.35 -8.51
CA ARG A 165 12.51 9.21 -9.41
C ARG A 165 11.22 9.28 -10.22
N PHE A 166 10.12 9.73 -9.63
CA PHE A 166 8.78 9.59 -10.22
C PHE A 166 8.10 10.93 -10.54
N ALA A 167 8.52 12.02 -9.93
CA ALA A 167 7.96 13.33 -10.22
C ALA A 167 8.33 13.75 -11.65
N LYS A 168 7.31 14.13 -12.43
CA LYS A 168 7.55 14.77 -13.73
C LYS A 168 8.15 16.15 -13.46
N PRO A 169 9.17 16.58 -14.23
CA PRO A 169 9.61 17.96 -14.18
C PRO A 169 8.40 18.84 -14.43
N THR A 170 8.07 19.72 -13.48
CA THR A 170 7.09 20.76 -13.73
C THR A 170 7.75 21.67 -14.76
N THR A 171 7.41 21.51 -16.04
CA THR A 171 7.75 22.50 -17.04
C THR A 171 7.08 23.77 -16.56
N THR A 172 7.87 24.66 -15.96
CA THR A 172 7.50 26.05 -15.81
C THR A 172 7.27 26.49 -17.25
N ILE A 173 5.99 26.67 -17.61
CA ILE A 173 5.62 27.34 -18.84
C ILE A 173 6.09 28.78 -18.62
N ASN A 174 7.36 29.02 -18.91
CA ASN A 174 7.79 30.33 -19.32
C ASN A 174 7.16 30.48 -20.71
N GLU A 175 6.12 31.31 -20.77
CA GLU A 175 5.75 31.99 -22.00
C GLU A 175 7.01 32.68 -22.53
N ASP A 176 7.73 32.01 -23.42
CA ASP A 176 8.42 32.62 -24.55
C ASP A 176 8.92 31.53 -25.49
N GLY A 177 8.50 31.67 -26.75
CA GLY A 177 8.49 30.61 -27.74
C GLY A 177 9.86 30.15 -28.24
N LYS A 178 9.91 28.87 -28.61
CA LYS A 178 10.24 28.42 -29.97
C LYS A 178 10.08 26.91 -30.06
N CYS A 179 9.14 26.48 -30.91
CA CYS A 179 9.20 25.17 -31.53
C CYS A 179 10.55 25.03 -32.22
N SER A 180 11.30 23.98 -31.89
CA SER A 180 12.23 23.38 -32.83
C SER A 180 11.97 21.88 -32.82
N GLU A 181 11.23 21.44 -33.83
CA GLU A 181 11.31 20.08 -34.34
C GLU A 181 12.79 19.76 -34.60
N ASN A 182 13.28 18.65 -34.06
CA ASN A 182 14.37 17.95 -34.69
C ASN A 182 14.22 16.45 -34.42
N ASN A 183 13.76 15.79 -35.47
CA ASN A 183 13.82 14.35 -35.66
C ASN A 183 15.25 13.85 -35.45
N ASN A 184 15.42 12.89 -34.54
CA ASN A 184 16.39 11.83 -34.72
C ASN A 184 15.97 10.59 -33.94
N ASP A 185 15.27 9.74 -34.69
CA ASP A 185 15.01 8.34 -34.42
C ASP A 185 16.35 7.58 -34.27
N LYS A 186 16.63 7.09 -33.05
CA LYS A 186 17.50 5.91 -32.85
C LYS A 186 16.90 5.07 -31.75
N GLY A 187 16.48 3.87 -32.17
CA GLY A 187 15.66 2.96 -31.40
C GLY A 187 16.28 2.53 -30.08
N CYS A 188 15.45 2.61 -29.05
CA CYS A 188 15.47 1.69 -27.94
C CYS A 188 14.04 1.18 -27.83
N ASN A 189 13.80 -0.06 -28.27
CA ASN A 189 12.55 -0.77 -28.02
C ASN A 189 12.43 -1.01 -26.51
N ALA A 190 12.05 0.02 -25.76
CA ALA A 190 11.47 -0.14 -24.45
C ALA A 190 10.04 -0.61 -24.70
N MET A 191 9.87 -1.93 -24.63
CA MET A 191 8.58 -2.59 -24.64
C MET A 191 7.68 -1.86 -23.63
N ARG A 192 6.69 -1.10 -24.15
CA ARG A 192 5.66 -0.49 -23.31
C ARG A 192 5.01 -1.64 -22.53
N PRO A 193 4.98 -1.62 -21.18
CA PRO A 193 4.14 -2.56 -20.48
C PRO A 193 2.70 -2.25 -20.91
N HIS A 194 2.07 -3.23 -21.53
CA HIS A 194 0.66 -3.19 -21.89
C HIS A 194 -0.15 -2.86 -20.62
N LEU A 195 -1.06 -1.90 -20.76
CA LEU A 195 -2.06 -1.46 -19.78
C LEU A 195 -3.16 -2.53 -19.57
N ALA A 196 -2.76 -3.76 -19.31
CA ALA A 196 -3.66 -4.86 -19.02
C ALA A 196 -2.91 -5.88 -18.17
N ASP A 197 -2.94 -5.69 -16.85
CA ASP A 197 -2.88 -6.74 -15.82
C ASP A 197 -2.97 -6.08 -14.43
N ASP A 198 -4.14 -5.50 -14.16
CA ASP A 198 -4.49 -4.90 -12.87
C ASP A 198 -4.99 -5.94 -11.84
N TYR A 199 -4.80 -7.24 -12.07
CA TYR A 199 -5.60 -8.28 -11.37
C TYR A 199 -4.88 -9.31 -10.50
N VAL A 200 -3.54 -9.36 -10.37
CA VAL A 200 -2.91 -10.59 -9.81
C VAL A 200 -1.94 -10.40 -8.63
N LEU A 201 -1.64 -9.18 -8.15
CA LEU A 201 -0.60 -9.00 -7.11
C LEU A 201 -1.06 -8.38 -5.78
N ASN A 202 -2.37 -8.36 -5.52
CA ASN A 202 -2.91 -8.23 -4.15
C ASN A 202 -3.17 -9.58 -3.48
N ILE A 203 -2.65 -10.67 -4.06
CA ILE A 203 -2.76 -12.00 -3.46
C ILE A 203 -1.96 -11.98 -2.16
N ASP A 204 -2.67 -12.14 -1.04
CA ASP A 204 -2.13 -12.69 0.19
C ASP A 204 -1.55 -14.06 -0.15
N ILE A 205 -0.28 -14.10 -0.56
CA ILE A 205 0.41 -15.36 -0.82
C ILE A 205 0.47 -16.09 0.52
N ASN A 206 -0.30 -17.17 0.60
CA ASN A 206 -0.21 -18.12 1.70
C ASN A 206 1.13 -18.84 1.58
N LEU A 207 2.11 -18.42 2.37
CA LEU A 207 3.48 -18.96 2.35
C LEU A 207 3.52 -20.47 2.62
N ASP A 208 2.48 -21.03 3.25
CA ASP A 208 2.40 -22.47 3.54
C ASP A 208 2.20 -23.33 2.27
N THR A 209 1.68 -22.77 1.18
CA THR A 209 1.50 -23.49 -0.09
C THR A 209 2.72 -23.50 -1.02
N ILE A 210 3.82 -22.83 -0.67
CA ILE A 210 5.03 -22.82 -1.51
C ILE A 210 5.87 -24.10 -1.33
N ASN A 211 5.74 -24.79 -0.19
CA ASN A 211 6.50 -26.02 0.07
C ASN A 211 5.99 -27.26 -0.68
N ASP A 212 4.87 -27.17 -1.40
CA ASP A 212 4.33 -28.27 -2.22
C ASP A 212 4.83 -28.25 -3.69
N ILE A 213 5.78 -27.35 -4.03
CA ILE A 213 6.47 -27.33 -5.33
C ILE A 213 7.97 -27.62 -5.18
N MET A 214 8.31 -28.72 -4.50
CA MET A 214 9.61 -29.40 -4.66
C MET A 214 9.42 -30.88 -4.99
#